data_AF-A0A6N4X6W2-F1
#
_entry.id   AF-A0A6N4X6W2-F1
#
_cell.length_a   1.000
_cell.length_b   1.000
_cell.length_c   1.000
_cell.angle_alpha   90.00
_cell.angle_beta   90.00
_cell.angle_gamma   90.00
#
_symmetry.space_group_name_H-M   'P 1'
#
loop_
_entity.id
_entity.type
_entity.pdbx_description
1 polymer ?
#
loop_
_entity_poly.entity_id
_entity_poly.type
_entity_poly.pdbx_seq_one_letter_code
_entity_poly.pdbx_strand_id
1 'polypeptide(L)'
;MIFSYYNLLSTAYEEFIKQKNFNDSVVAYRKIPIYPGSQNNKCNIEFAKSTFDFIKNNSHKNLSVIVADVTEFFNNLNHKILKKQWKQILQNDCNNLPADHYNVFKALTNIKYIESKQLHKSYGKTMIVERSIPNNAKKKVYKRKYIDKSSYFKEKNAVAFCSKKEFIQNNLSLIISKKNHCGIPQGSPISATLANIYMINFDQEIFSKVKSINGYYQRYSDDLIIVCEQKDEDDIIKFIRKNIKNPDIADLEIHPDKTKVYRFEIVNKKFCGFLIDEVTKVPNYNRTLEYLGFTFDGNRVLIKNAGFSKYYRSMIKSFKKSSSLAKNSKNPDKRIFKSKLYKKFTYIGSKRKLIYQPSKEDCYKYIKTKRYDWGNYLSYVKKADKVMYDLNNGNYIQKQTKKMWGNFHKLMEIYK
;
A
#
# COMPACT_ATOMS: atom_id res chain seq x y z
N MET A 1 8.09 11.76 -17.06
CA MET A 1 8.34 10.31 -17.23
C MET A 1 7.21 9.77 -18.10
N ILE A 2 7.49 9.04 -19.18
CA ILE A 2 6.47 8.59 -20.15
C ILE A 2 5.35 7.80 -19.48
N PHE A 3 5.67 6.88 -18.57
CA PHE A 3 4.65 6.12 -17.83
C PHE A 3 3.71 6.99 -16.99
N SER A 4 4.17 8.13 -16.45
CA SER A 4 3.31 9.06 -15.71
C SER A 4 2.30 9.76 -16.61
N TYR A 5 2.65 10.00 -17.88
CA TYR A 5 1.73 10.56 -18.87
C TYR A 5 0.60 9.57 -19.19
N TYR A 6 0.92 8.28 -19.31
CA TYR A 6 -0.06 7.21 -19.54
C TYR A 6 -0.96 6.88 -18.34
N ASN A 7 -0.93 7.69 -17.28
CA ASN A 7 -1.98 7.67 -16.27
C ASN A 7 -3.37 8.01 -16.84
N LEU A 8 -3.46 8.41 -18.12
CA LEU A 8 -4.68 8.42 -18.94
C LEU A 8 -5.48 7.10 -18.83
N LEU A 9 -4.80 5.96 -18.68
CA LEU A 9 -5.45 4.67 -18.46
C LEU A 9 -6.29 4.63 -17.19
N SER A 10 -5.90 5.39 -16.17
CA SER A 10 -6.70 5.49 -14.95
C SER A 10 -8.03 6.16 -15.24
N THR A 11 -8.08 7.16 -16.11
CA THR A 11 -9.33 7.81 -16.50
C THR A 11 -10.21 6.87 -17.31
N ALA A 12 -9.65 6.23 -18.35
CA ALA A 12 -10.37 5.26 -19.17
C ALA A 12 -10.91 4.08 -18.35
N TYR A 13 -10.11 3.55 -17.42
CA TYR A 13 -10.56 2.51 -16.50
C TYR A 13 -11.70 2.99 -15.59
N GLU A 14 -11.61 4.21 -15.04
CA GLU A 14 -12.68 4.76 -14.18
C GLU A 14 -13.97 5.02 -14.94
N GLU A 15 -13.91 5.39 -16.22
CA GLU A 15 -15.10 5.51 -17.08
C GLU A 15 -15.71 4.15 -17.38
N PHE A 16 -14.87 3.16 -17.70
CA PHE A 16 -15.31 1.79 -17.96
C PHE A 16 -15.96 1.13 -16.73
N ILE A 17 -15.30 1.19 -15.57
CA ILE A 17 -15.74 0.49 -14.36
C ILE A 17 -17.05 1.07 -13.80
N LYS A 18 -17.30 2.37 -13.97
CA LYS A 18 -18.58 3.01 -13.56
C LYS A 18 -19.80 2.40 -14.23
N GLN A 19 -19.64 1.82 -15.41
CA GLN A 19 -20.72 1.16 -16.15
C GLN A 19 -20.93 -0.31 -15.72
N LYS A 20 -20.08 -0.84 -14.84
CA LYS A 20 -20.13 -2.23 -14.38
C LYS A 20 -20.86 -2.36 -13.04
N ASN A 21 -21.61 -3.45 -12.89
CA ASN A 21 -22.36 -3.76 -11.67
C ASN A 21 -21.46 -4.02 -10.45
N PHE A 22 -20.19 -4.39 -10.66
CA PHE A 22 -19.21 -4.66 -9.62
C PHE A 22 -18.31 -3.46 -9.28
N ASN A 23 -18.67 -2.24 -9.73
CA ASN A 23 -17.90 -1.02 -9.53
C ASN A 23 -17.48 -0.82 -8.06
N ASP A 24 -18.37 -1.05 -7.11
CA ASP A 24 -18.10 -0.81 -5.69
C ASP A 24 -17.26 -1.91 -5.02
N SER A 25 -17.06 -3.05 -5.70
CA SER A 25 -16.28 -4.18 -5.18
C SER A 25 -14.78 -3.98 -5.39
N VAL A 26 -14.35 -3.24 -6.42
CA VAL A 26 -12.93 -3.00 -6.70
C VAL A 26 -12.50 -1.66 -6.09
N VAL A 27 -11.73 -1.71 -5.00
CA VAL A 27 -11.50 -0.51 -4.16
C VAL A 27 -10.06 0.04 -4.20
N ALA A 28 -9.07 -0.80 -4.53
CA ALA A 28 -7.67 -0.38 -4.50
C ALA A 28 -7.31 0.57 -5.65
N TYR A 29 -6.41 1.51 -5.38
CA TYR A 29 -5.82 2.45 -6.36
C TYR A 29 -6.81 3.38 -7.08
N ARG A 30 -8.02 3.51 -6.55
CA ARG A 30 -9.09 4.35 -7.10
C ARG A 30 -9.39 5.55 -6.22
N LYS A 31 -9.94 6.60 -6.83
CA LYS A 31 -10.40 7.81 -6.10
C LYS A 31 -11.90 7.72 -5.85
N ILE A 32 -12.28 6.92 -4.87
CA ILE A 32 -13.69 6.71 -4.51
C ILE A 32 -14.08 7.73 -3.42
N PRO A 33 -15.04 8.64 -3.65
CA PRO A 33 -15.48 9.59 -2.65
C PRO A 33 -16.16 8.88 -1.46
N ILE A 34 -16.07 9.45 -0.25
CA ILE A 34 -16.71 8.85 0.95
C ILE A 34 -18.24 8.78 0.77
N TYR A 35 -18.82 9.86 0.26
CA TYR A 35 -20.22 10.02 -0.11
C TYR A 35 -20.28 10.88 -1.39
N PRO A 36 -21.37 10.83 -2.18
CA PRO A 36 -21.52 11.66 -3.37
C PRO A 36 -21.28 13.15 -3.07
N GLY A 37 -20.35 13.78 -3.80
CA GLY A 37 -19.98 15.19 -3.58
C GLY A 37 -18.93 15.44 -2.49
N SER A 38 -18.42 14.41 -1.80
CA SER A 38 -17.36 14.59 -0.80
C SER A 38 -16.03 15.03 -1.44
N GLN A 39 -15.36 15.99 -0.82
CA GLN A 39 -13.98 16.36 -1.17
C GLN A 39 -12.94 15.32 -0.73
N ASN A 40 -13.34 14.37 0.13
CA ASN A 40 -12.47 13.32 0.65
C ASN A 40 -12.80 11.98 0.01
N ASN A 41 -11.75 11.19 -0.23
CA ASN A 41 -11.87 9.83 -0.73
C ASN A 41 -11.80 8.80 0.41
N LYS A 42 -12.47 7.67 0.21
CA LYS A 42 -12.32 6.47 1.02
C LYS A 42 -10.86 6.03 1.01
N CYS A 43 -10.38 5.53 2.14
CA CYS A 43 -9.11 4.85 2.25
C CYS A 43 -9.33 3.47 2.90
N ASN A 44 -8.24 2.78 3.22
CA ASN A 44 -8.28 1.42 3.76
C ASN A 44 -9.16 1.27 5.01
N ILE A 45 -9.30 2.35 5.79
CA ILE A 45 -10.16 2.37 6.98
C ILE A 45 -11.64 2.23 6.57
N GLU A 46 -12.10 3.05 5.63
CA GLU A 46 -13.48 3.05 5.15
C GLU A 46 -13.80 1.74 4.40
N PHE A 47 -12.85 1.19 3.62
CA PHE A 47 -13.03 -0.10 2.94
C PHE A 47 -13.12 -1.29 3.92
N ALA A 48 -12.33 -1.29 4.99
CA ALA A 48 -12.46 -2.28 6.05
C ALA A 48 -13.82 -2.16 6.77
N LYS A 49 -14.25 -0.92 7.03
CA LYS A 49 -15.54 -0.64 7.67
C LYS A 49 -16.69 -1.23 6.87
N SER A 50 -16.70 -1.03 5.55
CA SER A 50 -17.76 -1.58 4.68
C SER A 50 -17.91 -3.10 4.79
N THR A 51 -16.81 -3.84 4.87
CA THR A 51 -16.85 -5.29 5.10
C THR A 51 -17.39 -5.64 6.50
N PHE A 52 -16.93 -4.94 7.54
CA PHE A 52 -17.38 -5.20 8.91
C PHE A 52 -18.84 -4.81 9.14
N ASP A 53 -19.30 -3.71 8.54
CA ASP A 53 -20.71 -3.30 8.53
C ASP A 53 -21.58 -4.40 7.90
N PHE A 54 -21.15 -4.98 6.76
CA PHE A 54 -21.89 -6.07 6.13
C PHE A 54 -22.02 -7.28 7.06
N ILE A 55 -20.92 -7.70 7.71
CA ILE A 55 -20.92 -8.81 8.68
C ILE A 55 -21.86 -8.49 9.85
N LYS A 56 -21.79 -7.27 10.40
CA LYS A 56 -22.59 -6.87 11.57
C LYS A 56 -24.08 -6.80 11.25
N ASN A 57 -24.44 -6.24 10.10
CA ASN A 57 -25.83 -6.13 9.65
C ASN A 57 -26.45 -7.49 9.35
N ASN A 58 -25.64 -8.50 9.01
CA ASN A 58 -26.08 -9.88 8.78
C ASN A 58 -25.83 -10.80 9.98
N SER A 59 -25.70 -10.26 11.19
CA SER A 59 -25.43 -11.03 12.42
C SER A 59 -26.54 -11.99 12.85
N HIS A 60 -27.71 -11.95 12.21
CA HIS A 60 -28.80 -12.91 12.36
C HIS A 60 -28.54 -14.24 11.63
N LYS A 61 -27.48 -14.31 10.79
CA LYS A 61 -27.10 -15.50 10.02
C LYS A 61 -25.75 -16.04 10.48
N ASN A 62 -25.50 -17.31 10.17
CA ASN A 62 -24.19 -17.91 10.26
C ASN A 62 -23.39 -17.59 8.99
N LEU A 63 -22.35 -16.77 9.13
CA LEU A 63 -21.57 -16.25 8.02
C LEU A 63 -20.18 -16.89 7.97
N SER A 64 -19.64 -16.97 6.76
CA SER A 64 -18.24 -17.25 6.47
C SER A 64 -17.60 -16.06 5.78
N VAL A 65 -16.39 -15.72 6.22
CA VAL A 65 -15.55 -14.68 5.63
C VAL A 65 -14.31 -15.34 5.08
N ILE A 66 -14.18 -15.32 3.76
CA ILE A 66 -13.04 -15.89 3.04
C ILE A 66 -12.11 -14.74 2.67
N VAL A 67 -10.88 -14.78 3.16
CA VAL A 67 -9.81 -13.83 2.82
C VAL A 67 -8.76 -14.58 2.02
N ALA A 68 -8.53 -14.15 0.78
CA ALA A 68 -7.55 -14.76 -0.11
C ALA A 68 -6.52 -13.73 -0.59
N ASP A 69 -5.28 -14.17 -0.78
CA ASP A 69 -4.15 -13.37 -1.27
C ASP A 69 -3.61 -13.99 -2.56
N VAL A 70 -3.48 -13.19 -3.62
CA VAL A 70 -2.91 -13.65 -4.89
C VAL A 70 -1.39 -13.61 -4.84
N THR A 71 -0.76 -14.75 -5.13
CA THR A 71 0.69 -14.92 -4.99
C THR A 71 1.45 -14.12 -6.04
N GLU A 72 2.42 -13.31 -5.57
CA GLU A 72 3.34 -12.53 -6.41
C GLU A 72 2.62 -11.83 -7.58
N PHE A 73 1.46 -11.24 -7.28
CA PHE A 73 0.49 -10.76 -8.26
C PHE A 73 1.12 -10.02 -9.45
N PHE A 74 1.99 -9.03 -9.20
CA PHE A 74 2.63 -8.25 -10.27
C PHE A 74 3.64 -9.04 -11.11
N ASN A 75 4.28 -10.06 -10.56
CA ASN A 75 5.27 -10.89 -11.26
C ASN A 75 4.60 -11.92 -12.19
N ASN A 76 3.35 -12.29 -11.90
CA ASN A 76 2.66 -13.39 -12.57
C ASN A 76 1.59 -12.94 -13.59
N LEU A 77 1.38 -11.64 -13.80
CA LEU A 77 0.36 -11.17 -14.75
C LEU A 77 0.60 -11.68 -16.18
N ASN A 78 -0.34 -12.44 -16.73
CA ASN A 78 -0.27 -12.94 -18.10
C ASN A 78 -0.39 -11.78 -19.10
N HIS A 79 0.61 -11.64 -19.98
CA HIS A 79 0.67 -10.53 -20.93
C HIS A 79 -0.48 -10.55 -21.96
N LYS A 80 -1.01 -11.72 -22.32
CA LYS A 80 -2.15 -11.84 -23.26
C LYS A 80 -3.43 -11.32 -22.62
N ILE A 81 -3.72 -11.74 -21.39
CA ILE A 81 -4.89 -11.24 -20.62
C ILE A 81 -4.77 -9.73 -20.43
N LEU A 82 -3.61 -9.25 -19.98
CA LEU A 82 -3.39 -7.82 -19.77
C LEU A 82 -3.63 -7.01 -21.05
N LYS A 83 -3.09 -7.47 -22.19
CA LYS A 83 -3.28 -6.80 -23.49
C LYS A 83 -4.74 -6.77 -23.92
N LYS A 84 -5.47 -7.88 -23.72
CA LYS A 84 -6.90 -8.01 -24.03
C LYS A 84 -7.73 -7.02 -23.21
N GLN A 85 -7.52 -6.98 -21.88
CA GLN A 85 -8.24 -6.08 -20.98
C GLN A 85 -7.90 -4.61 -21.24
N TRP A 86 -6.63 -4.32 -21.52
CA TRP A 86 -6.20 -2.98 -21.89
C TRP A 86 -6.92 -2.49 -23.15
N LYS A 87 -7.04 -3.34 -24.18
CA LYS A 87 -7.83 -3.00 -25.37
C LYS A 87 -9.29 -2.72 -25.01
N GLN A 88 -9.89 -3.56 -24.17
CA GLN A 88 -11.29 -3.46 -23.79
C GLN A 88 -11.62 -2.12 -23.11
N ILE A 89 -10.78 -1.63 -22.21
CA ILE A 89 -11.03 -0.35 -21.52
C ILE A 89 -10.85 0.89 -22.43
N LEU A 90 -10.12 0.76 -23.54
CA LEU A 90 -9.94 1.85 -24.49
C LEU A 90 -11.11 1.96 -25.48
N GLN A 91 -12.06 1.02 -25.45
CA GLN A 91 -13.25 0.99 -26.33
C GLN A 91 -12.89 1.15 -27.82
N ASN A 92 -11.70 0.68 -28.23
CA ASN A 92 -11.26 0.80 -29.61
C ASN A 92 -11.79 -0.38 -30.44
N ASP A 93 -12.50 -0.06 -31.53
CA ASP A 93 -13.02 -1.03 -32.50
C ASP A 93 -11.91 -1.77 -33.29
N CYS A 94 -10.68 -1.27 -33.25
CA CYS A 94 -9.55 -1.88 -33.93
C CYS A 94 -9.12 -3.18 -33.27
N ASN A 95 -8.70 -4.18 -34.07
CA ASN A 95 -8.21 -5.46 -33.55
C ASN A 95 -6.98 -5.33 -32.63
N ASN A 96 -6.22 -4.23 -32.73
CA ASN A 96 -4.97 -4.00 -32.01
C ASN A 96 -5.00 -2.79 -31.08
N LEU A 97 -4.10 -2.77 -30.09
CA LEU A 97 -3.82 -1.56 -29.30
C LEU A 97 -3.27 -0.45 -30.21
N PRO A 98 -3.59 0.84 -29.94
CA PRO A 98 -2.94 1.97 -30.57
C PRO A 98 -1.41 1.86 -30.49
N ALA A 99 -0.71 2.34 -31.51
CA ALA A 99 0.74 2.13 -31.65
C ALA A 99 1.54 2.66 -30.45
N ASP A 100 1.13 3.80 -29.91
CA ASP A 100 1.72 4.45 -28.75
C ASP A 100 1.47 3.62 -27.46
N HIS A 101 0.24 3.17 -27.22
CA HIS A 101 -0.11 2.26 -26.12
C HIS A 101 0.62 0.92 -26.23
N TYR A 102 0.77 0.37 -27.44
CA TYR A 102 1.49 -0.87 -27.66
C TYR A 102 2.98 -0.72 -27.32
N ASN A 103 3.60 0.42 -27.63
CA ASN A 103 4.97 0.71 -27.23
C ASN A 103 5.14 0.76 -25.71
N VAL A 104 4.17 1.35 -24.99
CA VAL A 104 4.18 1.36 -23.52
C VAL A 104 4.00 -0.06 -22.96
N PHE A 105 3.05 -0.82 -23.50
CA PHE A 105 2.83 -2.22 -23.14
C PHE A 105 4.10 -3.05 -23.35
N LYS A 106 4.77 -2.90 -24.50
CA LYS A 106 6.04 -3.57 -24.81
C LYS A 106 7.16 -3.16 -23.84
N ALA A 107 7.24 -1.89 -23.45
CA ALA A 107 8.23 -1.42 -22.49
C ALA A 107 8.01 -1.97 -21.07
N LEU A 108 6.75 -2.24 -20.68
CA LEU A 108 6.41 -2.84 -19.40
C LEU A 108 6.62 -4.36 -19.37
N THR A 109 6.35 -5.04 -20.48
CA THR A 109 6.40 -6.51 -20.56
C THR A 109 7.81 -7.01 -20.87
N ASN A 110 8.54 -6.30 -21.74
CA ASN A 110 9.93 -6.59 -22.06
C ASN A 110 10.88 -5.83 -21.11
N ILE A 111 10.85 -6.23 -19.83
CA ILE A 111 11.56 -5.53 -18.76
C ILE A 111 13.08 -5.62 -19.00
N LYS A 112 13.71 -4.44 -19.04
CA LYS A 112 15.15 -4.28 -19.01
C LYS A 112 15.54 -3.50 -17.77
N TYR A 113 16.40 -4.08 -16.94
CA TYR A 113 16.83 -3.45 -15.70
C TYR A 113 18.30 -3.70 -15.42
N ILE A 114 18.85 -2.95 -14.48
CA ILE A 114 20.20 -3.13 -13.96
C ILE A 114 20.10 -3.14 -12.45
N GLU A 115 20.81 -4.08 -11.82
CA GLU A 115 20.92 -4.09 -10.38
C GLU A 115 21.78 -2.93 -9.89
N SER A 116 21.23 -2.11 -8.98
CA SER A 116 21.94 -0.95 -8.44
C SER A 116 23.29 -1.31 -7.81
N LYS A 117 23.40 -2.47 -7.15
CA LYS A 117 24.67 -2.94 -6.56
C LYS A 117 25.71 -3.29 -7.62
N GLN A 118 25.29 -3.93 -8.72
CA GLN A 118 26.17 -4.28 -9.84
C GLN A 118 26.69 -3.01 -10.52
N LEU A 119 25.81 -2.05 -10.80
CA LEU A 119 26.19 -0.76 -11.37
C LEU A 119 27.11 0.03 -10.44
N HIS A 120 26.86 0.00 -9.13
CA HIS A 120 27.73 0.66 -8.16
C HIS A 120 29.13 0.03 -8.15
N LYS A 121 29.22 -1.30 -8.24
CA LYS A 121 30.49 -2.04 -8.32
C LYS A 121 31.24 -1.76 -9.62
N SER A 122 30.58 -1.68 -10.78
CA SER A 122 31.25 -1.45 -12.07
C SER A 122 31.99 -0.11 -12.12
N TYR A 123 31.53 0.88 -11.34
CA TYR A 123 32.20 2.16 -11.14
C TYR A 123 33.14 2.21 -9.93
N GLY A 124 33.63 1.07 -9.44
CA GLY A 124 34.57 1.02 -8.31
C GLY A 124 33.98 1.56 -7.00
N LYS A 125 32.67 1.38 -6.80
CA LYS A 125 31.88 1.97 -5.70
C LYS A 125 31.94 3.50 -5.63
N THR A 126 32.24 4.16 -6.75
CA THR A 126 32.19 5.62 -6.83
C THR A 126 30.81 6.13 -7.26
N MET A 127 30.46 7.33 -6.81
CA MET A 127 29.24 8.04 -7.16
C MET A 127 29.56 9.48 -7.52
N ILE A 128 28.76 10.08 -8.39
CA ILE A 128 28.75 11.53 -8.60
C ILE A 128 28.00 12.14 -7.41
N VAL A 129 28.68 13.03 -6.67
CA VAL A 129 28.13 13.73 -5.50
C VAL A 129 28.02 15.23 -5.78
N GLU A 130 26.95 15.83 -5.28
CA GLU A 130 26.71 17.26 -5.32
C GLU A 130 27.35 17.93 -4.08
N ARG A 131 28.14 18.99 -4.32
CA ARG A 131 28.69 19.85 -3.26
C ARG A 131 28.44 21.32 -3.57
N SER A 132 28.18 22.10 -2.53
CA SER A 132 28.22 23.56 -2.65
C SER A 132 29.66 24.04 -2.82
N ILE A 133 29.86 25.12 -3.56
CA ILE A 133 31.16 25.81 -3.62
C ILE A 133 31.43 26.47 -2.25
N PRO A 134 32.68 26.45 -1.76
CA PRO A 134 33.07 27.26 -0.60
C PRO A 134 32.62 28.72 -0.78
N ASN A 135 32.05 29.31 0.26
CA ASN A 135 31.54 30.70 0.26
C ASN A 135 30.39 31.01 -0.72
N ASN A 136 29.84 30.02 -1.43
CA ASN A 136 28.65 30.21 -2.27
C ASN A 136 27.73 28.98 -2.25
N ALA A 137 26.76 28.98 -1.32
CA ALA A 137 25.81 27.88 -1.15
C ALA A 137 24.86 27.66 -2.35
N LYS A 138 24.71 28.68 -3.22
CA LYS A 138 23.81 28.64 -4.38
C LYS A 138 24.45 27.94 -5.58
N LYS A 139 25.77 27.98 -5.73
CA LYS A 139 26.49 27.28 -6.81
C LYS A 139 26.87 25.87 -6.38
N LYS A 140 26.64 24.91 -7.27
CA LYS A 140 26.84 23.47 -7.04
C LYS A 140 27.90 22.93 -8.00
N VAL A 141 28.73 22.03 -7.49
CA VAL A 141 29.75 21.32 -8.26
C VAL A 141 29.55 19.82 -8.06
N TYR A 142 29.72 19.07 -9.14
CA TYR A 142 29.63 17.63 -9.15
C TYR A 142 31.03 17.02 -9.13
N LYS A 143 31.30 16.11 -8.18
CA LYS A 143 32.58 15.40 -8.07
C LYS A 143 32.33 13.91 -7.92
N ARG A 144 33.20 13.08 -8.49
CA ARG A 144 33.16 11.63 -8.27
C ARG A 144 33.81 11.30 -6.92
N LYS A 145 33.15 10.50 -6.09
CA LYS A 145 33.63 10.13 -4.74
C LYS A 145 33.32 8.67 -4.45
N TYR A 146 34.26 7.98 -3.82
CA TYR A 146 34.04 6.66 -3.26
C TYR A 146 32.97 6.69 -2.15
N ILE A 147 31.99 5.79 -2.24
CA ILE A 147 30.98 5.57 -1.22
C ILE A 147 30.79 4.06 -1.08
N ASP A 148 31.21 3.49 0.05
CA ASP A 148 31.22 2.02 0.22
C ASP A 148 29.82 1.38 0.17
N LYS A 149 28.83 2.02 0.80
CA LYS A 149 27.46 1.48 0.94
C LYS A 149 26.42 2.48 0.45
N SER A 150 25.39 1.99 -0.22
CA SER A 150 24.25 2.78 -0.69
C SER A 150 23.49 3.52 0.43
N SER A 151 23.57 3.02 1.67
CA SER A 151 23.01 3.69 2.85
C SER A 151 23.60 5.09 3.09
N TYR A 152 24.81 5.36 2.60
CA TYR A 152 25.48 6.65 2.75
C TYR A 152 25.20 7.62 1.60
N PHE A 153 24.50 7.20 0.52
CA PHE A 153 24.22 8.05 -0.63
C PHE A 153 23.53 9.36 -0.23
N LYS A 154 22.53 9.29 0.64
CA LYS A 154 21.80 10.47 1.12
C LYS A 154 22.68 11.40 1.96
N GLU A 155 23.53 10.85 2.82
CA GLU A 155 24.43 11.65 3.67
C GLU A 155 25.51 12.35 2.84
N LYS A 156 26.02 11.66 1.81
CA LYS A 156 27.09 12.18 0.94
C LYS A 156 26.56 12.96 -0.26
N ASN A 157 25.25 13.23 -0.34
CA ASN A 157 24.59 13.89 -1.48
C ASN A 157 24.95 13.26 -2.83
N ALA A 158 24.94 11.93 -2.91
CA ALA A 158 25.11 11.22 -4.18
C ALA A 158 23.87 11.45 -5.08
N VAL A 159 24.12 11.86 -6.31
CA VAL A 159 23.08 12.23 -7.29
C VAL A 159 22.99 11.26 -8.46
N ALA A 160 24.10 10.63 -8.86
CA ALA A 160 24.13 9.70 -9.98
C ALA A 160 25.28 8.69 -9.87
N PHE A 161 25.10 7.50 -10.46
CA PHE A 161 26.18 6.52 -10.64
C PHE A 161 27.17 6.97 -11.72
N CYS A 162 26.66 7.56 -12.78
CA CYS A 162 27.40 7.93 -13.97
C CYS A 162 26.63 8.93 -14.85
N SER A 163 27.33 9.47 -15.85
CA SER A 163 26.70 10.21 -16.96
C SER A 163 26.10 9.27 -18.00
N LYS A 164 25.25 9.82 -18.88
CA LYS A 164 24.68 9.07 -20.02
C LYS A 164 25.77 8.48 -20.93
N LYS A 165 26.82 9.25 -21.23
CA LYS A 165 27.92 8.83 -22.10
C LYS A 165 28.69 7.66 -21.49
N GLU A 166 29.09 7.79 -20.22
CA GLU A 166 29.79 6.74 -19.47
C GLU A 166 28.95 5.45 -19.38
N PHE A 167 27.63 5.59 -19.23
CA PHE A 167 26.75 4.43 -19.14
C PHE A 167 26.71 3.63 -20.45
N ILE A 168 26.50 4.33 -21.58
CA ILE A 168 26.41 3.72 -22.92
C ILE A 168 27.74 3.07 -23.30
N GLN A 169 28.87 3.67 -22.92
CA GLN A 169 30.19 3.11 -23.23
C GLN A 169 30.49 1.85 -22.41
N ASN A 170 30.21 1.86 -21.10
CA ASN A 170 30.80 0.88 -20.19
C ASN A 170 29.83 -0.14 -19.58
N ASN A 171 28.51 0.05 -19.70
CA ASN A 171 27.54 -0.72 -18.88
C ASN A 171 26.36 -1.31 -19.66
N LEU A 172 26.36 -1.27 -20.99
CA LEU A 172 25.31 -1.92 -21.78
C LEU A 172 25.26 -3.44 -21.52
N SER A 173 26.41 -4.06 -21.26
CA SER A 173 26.52 -5.48 -20.89
C SER A 173 25.92 -5.82 -19.52
N LEU A 174 25.71 -4.82 -18.64
CA LEU A 174 25.08 -5.02 -17.34
C LEU A 174 23.55 -5.05 -17.43
N ILE A 175 22.98 -4.70 -18.59
CA ILE A 175 21.54 -4.72 -18.80
C ILE A 175 21.04 -6.15 -18.76
N ILE A 176 20.22 -6.43 -17.75
CA ILE A 176 19.52 -7.70 -17.64
C ILE A 176 18.23 -7.57 -18.45
N SER A 177 18.15 -8.36 -19.52
CA SER A 177 16.95 -8.52 -20.34
C SER A 177 16.45 -9.94 -20.17
N LYS A 178 15.49 -10.14 -19.27
CA LYS A 178 14.85 -11.46 -19.11
C LYS A 178 13.76 -11.57 -20.16
N LYS A 179 13.72 -12.69 -20.90
CA LYS A 179 12.53 -13.05 -21.71
C LYS A 179 11.40 -13.36 -20.73
N ASN A 180 10.68 -12.32 -20.30
CA ASN A 180 9.57 -12.46 -19.38
C ASN A 180 8.33 -12.85 -20.18
N HIS A 181 7.75 -14.00 -19.85
CA HIS A 181 6.49 -14.47 -20.42
C HIS A 181 5.27 -13.93 -19.64
N CYS A 182 5.49 -13.43 -18.42
CA CYS A 182 4.49 -12.84 -17.55
C CYS A 182 5.11 -11.72 -16.69
N GLY A 183 4.24 -10.95 -16.03
CA GLY A 183 4.59 -9.92 -15.05
C GLY A 183 4.84 -8.53 -15.61
N ILE A 184 4.74 -7.54 -14.73
CA ILE A 184 5.03 -6.13 -14.99
C ILE A 184 5.87 -5.54 -13.85
N PRO A 185 6.68 -4.49 -14.11
CA PRO A 185 7.53 -3.92 -13.07
C PRO A 185 6.69 -3.28 -11.96
N GLN A 186 6.94 -3.67 -10.72
CA GLN A 186 6.33 -3.03 -9.56
C GLN A 186 6.90 -1.61 -9.36
N GLY A 187 6.03 -0.65 -9.08
CA GLY A 187 6.42 0.75 -8.82
C GLY A 187 6.47 1.64 -10.07
N SER A 188 6.11 1.14 -11.25
CA SER A 188 5.78 2.02 -12.37
C SER A 188 4.52 2.84 -12.05
N PRO A 189 4.41 4.11 -12.50
CA PRO A 189 3.25 4.96 -12.28
C PRO A 189 1.89 4.35 -12.67
N ILE A 190 1.87 3.36 -13.57
CA ILE A 190 0.65 2.74 -14.10
C ILE A 190 0.42 1.30 -13.63
N SER A 191 1.36 0.67 -12.91
CA SER A 191 1.21 -0.75 -12.50
C SER A 191 -0.04 -0.98 -11.65
N ALA A 192 -0.36 -0.02 -10.78
CA ALA A 192 -1.56 -0.03 -9.94
C ALA A 192 -2.86 -0.05 -10.76
N THR A 193 -2.94 0.74 -11.82
CA THR A 193 -4.10 0.75 -12.72
C THR A 193 -4.16 -0.54 -13.54
N LEU A 194 -3.01 -1.02 -14.01
CA LEU A 194 -2.93 -2.27 -14.78
C LEU A 194 -3.36 -3.49 -13.96
N ALA A 195 -3.08 -3.50 -12.66
CA ALA A 195 -3.60 -4.52 -11.73
C ALA A 195 -5.13 -4.61 -11.76
N ASN A 196 -5.80 -3.46 -11.74
CA ASN A 196 -7.26 -3.41 -11.79
C ASN A 196 -7.80 -3.78 -13.17
N ILE A 197 -7.16 -3.28 -14.23
CA ILE A 197 -7.53 -3.62 -15.61
C ILE A 197 -7.43 -5.14 -15.84
N TYR A 198 -6.35 -5.75 -15.37
CA TYR A 198 -6.14 -7.19 -15.50
C TYR A 198 -7.29 -8.04 -14.93
N MET A 199 -7.78 -7.65 -13.76
CA MET A 199 -8.74 -8.42 -12.98
C MET A 199 -10.21 -8.21 -13.40
N ILE A 200 -10.50 -7.39 -14.42
CA ILE A 200 -11.88 -7.03 -14.83
C ILE A 200 -12.78 -8.26 -15.02
N ASN A 201 -12.36 -9.25 -15.82
CA ASN A 201 -13.19 -10.43 -16.08
C ASN A 201 -13.34 -11.29 -14.84
N PHE A 202 -12.26 -11.47 -14.08
CA PHE A 202 -12.30 -12.21 -12.82
C PHE A 202 -13.28 -11.56 -11.84
N ASP A 203 -13.20 -10.24 -11.65
CA ASP A 203 -14.07 -9.49 -10.75
C ASP A 203 -15.54 -9.62 -11.14
N GLN A 204 -15.84 -9.59 -12.44
CA GLN A 204 -17.20 -9.78 -12.95
C GLN A 204 -17.76 -11.17 -12.58
N GLU A 205 -16.99 -12.24 -12.79
CA GLU A 205 -17.41 -13.60 -12.49
C GLU A 205 -17.62 -13.82 -10.98
N ILE A 206 -16.65 -13.39 -10.17
CA ILE A 206 -16.76 -13.52 -8.71
C ILE A 206 -17.92 -12.68 -8.18
N PHE A 207 -18.08 -11.45 -8.64
CA PHE A 207 -19.19 -10.60 -8.23
C PHE A 207 -20.54 -11.23 -8.58
N SER A 208 -20.72 -11.72 -9.81
CA SER A 208 -21.99 -12.34 -10.23
C SER A 208 -22.35 -13.55 -9.35
N LYS A 209 -21.40 -14.43 -9.06
CA LYS A 209 -21.62 -15.61 -8.19
C LYS A 209 -21.89 -15.22 -6.74
N VAL A 210 -21.16 -14.25 -6.19
CA VAL A 210 -21.38 -13.79 -4.80
C VAL A 210 -22.71 -13.05 -4.68
N LYS A 211 -23.08 -12.26 -5.69
CA LYS A 211 -24.33 -11.50 -5.70
C LYS A 211 -25.54 -12.43 -5.77
N SER A 212 -25.47 -13.54 -6.50
CA SER A 212 -26.58 -14.50 -6.60
C SER A 212 -26.94 -15.17 -5.27
N ILE A 213 -26.02 -15.20 -4.31
CA ILE A 213 -26.23 -15.73 -2.95
C ILE A 213 -26.37 -14.61 -1.90
N ASN A 214 -26.59 -13.37 -2.34
CA ASN A 214 -26.64 -12.18 -1.46
C ASN A 214 -25.41 -12.00 -0.56
N GLY A 215 -24.24 -12.45 -1.03
CA GLY A 215 -22.97 -12.24 -0.36
C GLY A 215 -22.37 -10.86 -0.63
N TYR A 216 -21.19 -10.63 -0.04
CA TYR A 216 -20.40 -9.42 -0.22
C TYR A 216 -19.04 -9.77 -0.82
N TYR A 217 -18.60 -9.01 -1.81
CA TYR A 217 -17.29 -9.14 -2.44
C TYR A 217 -16.57 -7.79 -2.46
N GLN A 218 -15.31 -7.79 -2.04
CA GLN A 218 -14.42 -6.64 -2.19
C GLN A 218 -13.00 -7.10 -2.53
N ARG A 219 -12.37 -6.46 -3.50
CA ARG A 219 -10.96 -6.65 -3.89
C ARG A 219 -10.15 -5.38 -3.62
N TYR A 220 -9.12 -5.53 -2.79
CA TYR A 220 -8.11 -4.52 -2.54
C TYR A 220 -6.79 -4.99 -3.17
N SER A 221 -6.57 -4.64 -4.44
CA SER A 221 -5.37 -5.05 -5.21
C SER A 221 -5.34 -6.58 -5.35
N ASP A 222 -4.47 -7.24 -4.60
CA ASP A 222 -4.19 -8.66 -4.50
C ASP A 222 -4.95 -9.34 -3.35
N ASP A 223 -5.43 -8.56 -2.37
CA ASP A 223 -6.27 -9.04 -1.29
C ASP A 223 -7.75 -9.13 -1.74
N LEU A 224 -8.35 -10.30 -1.60
CA LEU A 224 -9.77 -10.53 -1.82
C LEU A 224 -10.46 -10.84 -0.50
N ILE A 225 -11.64 -10.28 -0.30
CA ILE A 225 -12.52 -10.65 0.82
C ILE A 225 -13.93 -10.94 0.30
N ILE A 226 -14.47 -12.08 0.73
CA ILE A 226 -15.85 -12.49 0.44
C ILE A 226 -16.56 -12.81 1.75
N VAL A 227 -17.80 -12.39 1.87
CA VAL A 227 -18.70 -12.78 2.98
C VAL A 227 -19.91 -13.48 2.39
N CYS A 228 -20.21 -14.69 2.86
CA CYS A 228 -21.37 -15.48 2.44
C CYS A 228 -21.97 -16.23 3.64
N GLU A 229 -23.09 -16.91 3.45
CA GLU A 229 -23.59 -17.87 4.45
C GLU A 229 -22.68 -19.11 4.48
N GLN A 230 -22.58 -19.78 5.63
CA GLN A 230 -21.71 -20.95 5.80
C GLN A 230 -22.02 -22.09 4.82
N LYS A 231 -23.28 -22.25 4.40
CA LYS A 231 -23.71 -23.27 3.43
C LYS A 231 -23.08 -23.10 2.04
N ASP A 232 -22.70 -21.87 1.68
CA ASP A 232 -22.14 -21.52 0.37
C ASP A 232 -20.59 -21.47 0.39
N GLU A 233 -19.97 -21.70 1.55
CA GLU A 233 -18.52 -21.50 1.79
C GLU A 233 -17.66 -22.31 0.81
N ASP A 234 -17.84 -23.63 0.76
CA ASP A 234 -16.99 -24.52 -0.04
C ASP A 234 -17.18 -24.30 -1.55
N ASP A 235 -18.41 -24.04 -1.97
CA ASP A 235 -18.76 -23.72 -3.35
C ASP A 235 -18.07 -22.42 -3.82
N ILE A 236 -18.06 -21.39 -2.96
CA ILE A 236 -17.41 -20.12 -3.25
C ILE A 236 -15.88 -20.30 -3.30
N ILE A 237 -15.27 -21.00 -2.34
CA ILE A 237 -13.82 -21.26 -2.35
C ILE A 237 -13.42 -21.99 -3.63
N LYS A 238 -14.16 -23.03 -4.00
CA LYS A 238 -13.93 -23.79 -5.23
C LYS A 238 -14.09 -22.91 -6.47
N PHE A 239 -15.11 -22.05 -6.51
CA PHE A 239 -15.35 -21.13 -7.62
C PHE A 239 -14.22 -20.10 -7.79
N ILE A 240 -13.73 -19.51 -6.69
CA ILE A 240 -12.59 -18.58 -6.73
C ILE A 240 -11.36 -19.28 -7.28
N ARG A 241 -11.01 -20.44 -6.73
CA ARG A 241 -9.81 -21.20 -7.13
C ARG A 241 -9.86 -21.66 -8.58
N LYS A 242 -11.06 -22.04 -9.06
CA LYS A 242 -11.28 -22.39 -10.46
C LYS A 242 -11.06 -21.18 -11.37
N ASN A 243 -11.68 -20.04 -11.06
CA ASN A 243 -11.61 -18.86 -11.92
C ASN A 243 -10.24 -18.17 -11.89
N ILE A 244 -9.56 -18.14 -10.74
CA ILE A 244 -8.23 -17.52 -10.65
C ILE A 244 -7.20 -18.29 -11.49
N LYS A 245 -7.27 -19.63 -11.48
CA LYS A 245 -6.37 -20.52 -12.23
C LYS A 245 -6.74 -20.61 -13.72
N ASN A 246 -7.95 -20.19 -14.11
CA ASN A 246 -8.40 -20.31 -15.48
C ASN A 246 -7.56 -19.40 -16.40
N PRO A 247 -6.87 -19.96 -17.43
CA PRO A 247 -5.98 -19.21 -18.31
C PRO A 247 -6.68 -18.19 -19.21
N ASP A 248 -8.00 -18.30 -19.37
CA ASP A 248 -8.80 -17.35 -20.15
C ASP A 248 -9.35 -16.19 -19.30
N ILE A 249 -9.29 -16.31 -17.97
CA ILE A 249 -9.85 -15.34 -17.02
C ILE A 249 -8.74 -14.57 -16.33
N ALA A 250 -7.87 -15.26 -15.60
CA ALA A 250 -6.86 -14.64 -14.76
C ALA A 250 -5.49 -15.31 -14.82
N ASP A 251 -5.36 -16.62 -15.08
CA ASP A 251 -4.05 -17.30 -15.15
C ASP A 251 -3.12 -16.99 -13.95
N LEU A 252 -3.68 -17.03 -12.74
CA LEU A 252 -3.01 -16.68 -11.49
C LEU A 252 -3.21 -17.77 -10.43
N GLU A 253 -2.40 -17.70 -9.37
CA GLU A 253 -2.43 -18.65 -8.27
C GLU A 253 -2.72 -17.97 -6.93
N ILE A 254 -3.54 -18.64 -6.11
CA ILE A 254 -3.78 -18.30 -4.71
C ILE A 254 -3.15 -19.41 -3.87
N HIS A 255 -2.25 -19.06 -2.96
CA HIS A 255 -1.70 -20.04 -2.03
C HIS A 255 -2.78 -20.53 -1.06
N PRO A 256 -3.01 -21.85 -0.94
CA PRO A 256 -3.93 -22.41 0.05
C PRO A 256 -3.61 -21.91 1.47
N ASP A 257 -2.34 -21.92 1.86
CA ASP A 257 -1.86 -21.51 3.19
C ASP A 257 -2.14 -20.03 3.54
N LYS A 258 -2.35 -19.20 2.52
CA LYS A 258 -2.66 -17.77 2.69
C LYS A 258 -4.16 -17.52 2.71
N THR A 259 -4.95 -18.43 2.15
CA THR A 259 -6.41 -18.36 2.22
C THR A 259 -6.80 -18.61 3.67
N LYS A 260 -7.59 -17.70 4.24
CA LYS A 260 -8.09 -17.82 5.61
C LYS A 260 -9.60 -17.74 5.59
N VAL A 261 -10.23 -18.70 6.25
CA VAL A 261 -11.67 -18.74 6.41
C VAL A 261 -12.00 -18.44 7.86
N TYR A 262 -12.88 -17.48 8.08
CA TYR A 262 -13.38 -17.13 9.40
C TYR A 262 -14.87 -17.40 9.43
N ARG A 263 -15.38 -17.92 10.55
CA ARG A 263 -16.82 -18.04 10.79
C ARG A 263 -17.29 -16.98 11.76
N PHE A 264 -18.49 -16.46 11.50
CA PHE A 264 -19.20 -15.55 12.38
C PHE A 264 -20.57 -16.13 12.71
N GLU A 265 -20.79 -16.40 13.99
CA GLU A 265 -22.00 -17.04 14.50
C GLU A 265 -22.20 -16.70 15.98
N ILE A 266 -23.37 -17.06 16.52
CA ILE A 266 -23.68 -16.86 17.93
C ILE A 266 -23.08 -18.00 18.75
N VAL A 267 -22.01 -17.70 19.50
CA VAL A 267 -21.40 -18.61 20.47
C VAL A 267 -21.62 -18.04 21.86
N ASN A 268 -22.14 -18.84 22.80
CA ASN A 268 -22.41 -18.40 24.18
C ASN A 268 -23.23 -17.09 24.24
N LYS A 269 -24.32 -17.02 23.45
CA LYS A 269 -25.21 -15.85 23.33
C LYS A 269 -24.55 -14.56 22.80
N LYS A 270 -23.35 -14.65 22.20
CA LYS A 270 -22.65 -13.52 21.61
C LYS A 270 -22.27 -13.82 20.17
N PHE A 271 -22.58 -12.90 19.26
CA PHE A 271 -22.10 -12.96 17.89
C PHE A 271 -20.59 -12.74 17.89
N CYS A 272 -19.83 -13.75 17.46
CA CYS A 272 -18.37 -13.72 17.49
C CYS A 272 -17.76 -14.28 16.20
N GLY A 273 -16.60 -13.74 15.84
CA GLY A 273 -15.82 -14.16 14.68
C GLY A 273 -14.55 -14.89 15.07
N PHE A 274 -14.30 -16.06 14.50
CA PHE A 274 -13.10 -16.85 14.75
C PHE A 274 -12.59 -17.52 13.47
N LEU A 275 -11.28 -17.75 13.40
CA LEU A 275 -10.65 -18.48 12.30
C LEU A 275 -11.05 -19.95 12.36
N ILE A 276 -11.24 -20.59 11.21
CA ILE A 276 -11.35 -22.05 11.10
C ILE A 276 -10.23 -22.59 10.21
N ASP A 277 -9.89 -23.85 10.41
CA ASP A 277 -9.15 -24.61 9.40
C ASP A 277 -10.06 -24.91 8.21
N GLU A 278 -9.55 -24.72 6.98
CA GLU A 278 -10.38 -24.84 5.78
C GLU A 278 -10.88 -26.27 5.53
N VAL A 279 -10.08 -27.28 5.88
CA VAL A 279 -10.38 -28.69 5.57
C VAL A 279 -11.11 -29.35 6.72
N THR A 280 -10.54 -29.28 7.92
CA THR A 280 -11.07 -29.94 9.12
C THR A 280 -12.21 -29.15 9.76
N LYS A 281 -12.40 -27.87 9.36
CA LYS A 281 -13.37 -26.92 9.93
C LYS A 281 -13.22 -26.70 11.44
N VAL A 282 -12.07 -27.08 12.01
CA VAL A 282 -11.78 -26.92 13.43
C VAL A 282 -11.64 -25.43 13.77
N PRO A 283 -12.37 -24.93 14.79
CA PRO A 283 -12.33 -23.53 15.17
C PRO A 283 -11.06 -23.17 15.97
N ASN A 284 -10.55 -21.98 15.71
CA ASN A 284 -9.48 -21.34 16.46
C ASN A 284 -9.97 -20.00 17.03
N TYR A 285 -10.55 -20.06 18.23
CA TYR A 285 -11.11 -18.92 18.94
C TYR A 285 -10.07 -17.85 19.35
N ASN A 286 -8.77 -18.14 19.24
CA ASN A 286 -7.70 -17.18 19.54
C ASN A 286 -7.40 -16.22 18.39
N ARG A 287 -7.98 -16.45 17.20
CA ARG A 287 -7.74 -15.63 16.01
C ARG A 287 -9.05 -15.08 15.47
N THR A 288 -9.10 -13.76 15.34
CA THR A 288 -10.24 -13.02 14.81
C THR A 288 -9.96 -12.55 13.38
N LEU A 289 -10.98 -12.09 12.66
CA LEU A 289 -10.85 -11.65 11.27
C LEU A 289 -9.80 -10.54 11.16
N GLU A 290 -8.77 -10.75 10.34
CA GLU A 290 -7.79 -9.73 10.00
C GLU A 290 -7.99 -9.21 8.57
N TYR A 291 -8.22 -7.91 8.41
CA TYR A 291 -8.39 -7.30 7.09
C TYR A 291 -7.94 -5.83 7.07
N LEU A 292 -7.18 -5.44 6.04
CA LEU A 292 -6.68 -4.07 5.80
C LEU A 292 -6.03 -3.36 7.03
N GLY A 293 -5.37 -4.14 7.90
CA GLY A 293 -4.68 -3.65 9.09
C GLY A 293 -5.53 -3.60 10.36
N PHE A 294 -6.77 -4.09 10.30
CA PHE A 294 -7.70 -4.21 11.42
C PHE A 294 -7.94 -5.66 11.80
N THR A 295 -8.38 -5.86 13.04
CA THR A 295 -8.92 -7.12 13.57
C THR A 295 -10.37 -6.90 13.96
N PHE A 296 -11.26 -7.82 13.62
CA PHE A 296 -12.69 -7.76 13.97
C PHE A 296 -13.17 -9.07 14.58
N ASP A 297 -13.71 -9.00 15.79
CA ASP A 297 -14.18 -10.16 16.56
C ASP A 297 -15.71 -10.37 16.49
N GLY A 298 -16.43 -9.58 15.68
CA GLY A 298 -17.90 -9.57 15.59
C GLY A 298 -18.57 -8.45 16.40
N ASN A 299 -17.85 -7.88 17.38
CA ASN A 299 -18.34 -6.79 18.22
C ASN A 299 -17.40 -5.59 18.25
N ARG A 300 -16.10 -5.79 18.10
CA ARG A 300 -15.07 -4.77 18.23
C ARG A 300 -14.08 -4.85 17.07
N VAL A 301 -13.83 -3.70 16.47
CA VAL A 301 -12.78 -3.45 15.50
C VAL A 301 -11.59 -2.81 16.22
N LEU A 302 -10.42 -3.42 16.10
CA LEU A 302 -9.16 -2.95 16.66
C LEU A 302 -8.09 -2.82 15.56
N ILE A 303 -7.05 -2.01 15.78
CA ILE A 303 -5.88 -2.03 14.90
C ILE A 303 -5.02 -3.25 15.22
N LYS A 304 -4.53 -3.93 14.19
CA LYS A 304 -3.65 -5.11 14.32
C LYS A 304 -2.37 -4.78 15.08
N ASN A 305 -1.96 -5.69 15.97
CA ASN A 305 -0.75 -5.54 16.80
C ASN A 305 0.54 -5.29 16.01
N ALA A 306 0.62 -5.77 14.77
CA ALA A 306 1.75 -5.53 13.87
C ALA A 306 1.96 -4.04 13.56
N GLY A 307 0.88 -3.26 13.45
CA GLY A 307 0.94 -1.81 13.24
C GLY A 307 1.60 -1.08 14.41
N PHE A 308 1.12 -1.34 15.63
CA PHE A 308 1.71 -0.79 16.85
C PHE A 308 3.17 -1.24 17.06
N SER A 309 3.46 -2.52 16.79
CA SER A 309 4.81 -3.06 16.91
C SER A 309 5.80 -2.36 15.97
N LYS A 310 5.43 -2.13 14.71
CA LYS A 310 6.26 -1.39 13.74
C LYS A 310 6.49 0.05 14.20
N TYR A 311 5.45 0.71 14.72
CA TYR A 311 5.57 2.06 15.25
C TYR A 311 6.51 2.12 16.47
N TYR A 312 6.36 1.19 17.42
CA TYR A 312 7.20 1.11 18.61
C TYR A 312 8.67 0.83 18.28
N ARG A 313 8.95 -0.12 17.38
CA ARG A 313 10.31 -0.38 16.88
C ARG A 313 10.91 0.85 16.20
N SER A 314 10.12 1.58 15.42
CA SER A 314 10.54 2.85 14.78
C SER A 314 10.85 3.94 15.82
N MET A 315 10.10 3.98 16.92
CA MET A 315 10.34 4.86 18.07
C MET A 315 11.69 4.54 18.72
N ILE A 316 11.90 3.30 19.16
CA ILE A 316 13.18 2.86 19.74
C ILE A 316 14.36 3.15 18.81
N LYS A 317 14.25 2.80 17.52
CA LYS A 317 15.30 3.06 16.54
C LYS A 317 15.61 4.55 16.40
N SER A 318 14.59 5.41 16.50
CA SER A 318 14.77 6.85 16.44
C SER A 318 15.46 7.40 17.70
N PHE A 319 15.15 6.88 18.88
CA PHE A 319 15.86 7.21 20.13
C PHE A 319 17.33 6.77 20.08
N LYS A 320 17.59 5.51 19.73
CA LYS A 320 18.96 4.98 19.56
C LYS A 320 19.78 5.83 18.58
N LYS A 321 19.18 6.17 17.42
CA LYS A 321 19.82 7.02 16.42
C LYS A 321 20.08 8.43 16.95
N SER A 322 19.09 9.06 17.59
CA SER A 322 19.25 10.42 18.15
C SER A 322 20.34 10.47 19.22
N SER A 323 20.37 9.49 20.13
CA SER A 323 21.40 9.39 21.17
C SER A 323 22.80 9.17 20.59
N SER A 324 22.94 8.24 19.63
CA SER A 324 24.21 8.02 18.92
C SER A 324 24.70 9.27 18.19
N LEU A 325 23.81 10.00 17.51
CA LEU A 325 24.16 11.24 16.83
C LEU A 325 24.56 12.35 17.81
N ALA A 326 23.89 12.44 18.96
CA ALA A 326 24.17 13.46 19.96
C ALA A 326 25.52 13.19 20.64
N LYS A 327 25.83 11.93 20.98
CA LYS A 327 27.14 11.50 21.52
C LYS A 327 28.30 11.81 20.55
N ASN A 328 28.14 11.43 19.28
CA ASN A 328 29.16 11.58 18.24
C ASN A 328 29.15 12.95 17.53
N SER A 329 28.30 13.87 17.97
CA SER A 329 28.20 15.21 17.38
C SER A 329 29.44 16.05 17.71
N LYS A 330 29.83 16.97 16.82
CA LYS A 330 30.88 17.95 17.10
C LYS A 330 30.43 19.06 18.05
N ASN A 331 29.11 19.19 18.29
CA ASN A 331 28.59 20.20 19.21
C ASN A 331 28.97 19.84 20.66
N PRO A 332 29.30 20.85 21.50
CA PRO A 332 29.53 20.65 22.93
C PRO A 332 28.31 20.05 23.63
N ASP A 333 27.11 20.49 23.24
CA ASP A 333 25.85 19.94 23.74
C ASP A 333 25.56 18.56 23.12
N LYS A 334 25.61 17.54 23.97
CA LYS A 334 25.38 16.12 23.63
C LYS A 334 23.93 15.68 23.88
N ARG A 335 23.02 16.61 24.16
CA ARG A 335 21.59 16.30 24.39
C ARG A 335 20.89 15.94 23.09
N ILE A 336 19.89 15.07 23.19
CA ILE A 336 19.07 14.69 22.04
C ILE A 336 18.07 15.79 21.63
N PHE A 337 17.81 15.91 20.33
CA PHE A 337 16.78 16.81 19.80
C PHE A 337 15.35 16.32 20.09
N LYS A 338 14.84 16.68 21.27
CA LYS A 338 13.53 16.22 21.80
C LYS A 338 12.35 16.58 20.89
N SER A 339 12.32 17.81 20.35
CA SER A 339 11.20 18.31 19.52
C SER A 339 10.83 17.38 18.35
N LYS A 340 11.84 16.82 17.68
CA LYS A 340 11.64 15.89 16.56
C LYS A 340 11.00 14.57 17.03
N LEU A 341 11.42 14.05 18.18
CA LEU A 341 10.89 12.83 18.75
C LEU A 341 9.45 13.03 19.23
N TYR A 342 9.17 14.14 19.92
CA TYR A 342 7.82 14.50 20.33
C TYR A 342 6.87 14.62 19.14
N LYS A 343 7.23 15.39 18.11
CA LYS A 343 6.40 15.51 16.89
C LYS A 343 6.18 14.16 16.22
N LYS A 344 7.22 13.32 16.12
CA LYS A 344 7.13 12.05 15.41
C LYS A 344 6.32 10.98 16.17
N PHE A 345 6.39 10.95 17.50
CA PHE A 345 5.91 9.79 18.27
C PHE A 345 4.75 10.07 19.25
N THR A 346 4.33 11.32 19.40
CA THR A 346 3.38 11.71 20.46
C THR A 346 2.21 12.53 19.93
N TYR A 347 1.23 12.84 20.78
CA TYR A 347 0.06 13.61 20.39
C TYR A 347 0.41 15.01 19.82
N ILE A 348 1.58 15.56 20.15
CA ILE A 348 2.07 16.87 19.68
C ILE A 348 2.12 16.96 18.15
N GLY A 349 2.50 15.88 17.47
CA GLY A 349 2.50 15.82 16.00
C GLY A 349 1.34 15.02 15.41
N SER A 350 0.26 14.81 16.16
CA SER A 350 -0.88 13.99 15.70
C SER A 350 -1.96 14.77 14.94
N LYS A 351 -1.77 16.07 14.70
CA LYS A 351 -2.72 16.92 13.97
C LYS A 351 -2.21 17.19 12.56
N ARG A 352 -3.09 17.02 11.56
CA ARG A 352 -2.83 17.47 10.20
C ARG A 352 -2.84 18.99 10.16
N LYS A 353 -1.85 19.61 9.52
CA LYS A 353 -1.80 21.07 9.34
C LYS A 353 -1.27 21.43 7.96
N LEU A 354 -1.84 22.49 7.38
CA LEU A 354 -1.31 23.06 6.15
C LEU A 354 0.02 23.76 6.45
N ILE A 355 1.02 23.54 5.61
CA ILE A 355 2.30 24.22 5.74
C ILE A 355 2.19 25.57 5.07
N TYR A 356 2.60 26.62 5.77
CA TYR A 356 2.74 27.97 5.23
C TYR A 356 4.22 28.26 5.02
N GLN A 357 4.53 29.05 4.00
CA GLN A 357 5.88 29.52 3.74
C GLN A 357 5.87 31.05 3.57
N PRO A 358 6.98 31.73 3.89
CA PRO A 358 7.11 33.16 3.60
C PRO A 358 6.88 33.45 2.10
N SER A 359 6.28 34.60 1.78
CA SER A 359 6.20 35.06 0.40
C SER A 359 7.61 35.30 -0.14
N LYS A 360 7.76 35.15 -1.46
CA LYS A 360 9.00 35.51 -2.13
C LYS A 360 9.18 37.03 -2.20
N GLU A 361 8.08 37.78 -2.27
CA GLU A 361 8.13 39.26 -2.28
C GLU A 361 8.27 39.86 -0.89
N ASP A 362 7.68 39.22 0.14
CA ASP A 362 7.66 39.72 1.52
C ASP A 362 7.83 38.55 2.51
N CYS A 363 8.95 38.55 3.23
CA CYS A 363 9.29 37.47 4.16
C CYS A 363 8.45 37.47 5.46
N TYR A 364 7.70 38.54 5.74
CA TYR A 364 6.79 38.64 6.88
C TYR A 364 5.37 38.15 6.56
N LYS A 365 5.01 38.05 5.27
CA LYS A 365 3.72 37.50 4.82
C LYS A 365 3.83 36.01 4.53
N TYR A 366 2.97 35.21 5.16
CA TYR A 366 2.95 33.76 4.98
C TYR A 366 1.87 33.30 4.00
N ILE A 367 2.29 32.68 2.91
CA ILE A 367 1.40 32.13 1.88
C ILE A 367 1.11 30.65 2.11
N LYS A 368 -0.13 30.25 1.80
CA LYS A 368 -0.58 28.85 1.82
C LYS A 368 0.23 28.05 0.81
N THR A 369 0.82 26.93 1.23
CA THR A 369 1.46 26.00 0.28
C THR A 369 0.49 24.90 -0.16
N LYS A 370 0.91 24.08 -1.12
CA LYS A 370 0.24 22.80 -1.46
C LYS A 370 0.70 21.64 -0.55
N ARG A 371 1.56 21.90 0.44
CA ARG A 371 2.16 20.88 1.31
C ARG A 371 1.41 20.79 2.63
N TYR A 372 1.21 19.56 3.10
CA TYR A 372 0.59 19.27 4.39
C TYR A 372 1.57 18.51 5.27
N ASP A 373 1.58 18.83 6.55
CA ASP A 373 2.02 17.92 7.60
C ASP A 373 0.83 17.00 7.90
N TRP A 374 0.95 15.74 7.50
CA TRP A 374 -0.12 14.74 7.64
C TRP A 374 -0.25 14.20 9.07
N GLY A 375 0.62 14.65 9.97
CA GLY A 375 0.73 14.15 11.34
C GLY A 375 1.51 12.84 11.42
N ASN A 376 1.29 12.09 12.49
CA ASN A 376 1.99 10.84 12.78
C ASN A 376 1.03 9.66 12.87
N TYR A 377 1.50 8.49 13.30
CA TYR A 377 0.66 7.29 13.38
C TYR A 377 -0.57 7.46 14.28
N LEU A 378 -0.50 8.31 15.32
CA LEU A 378 -1.66 8.61 16.16
C LEU A 378 -2.74 9.38 15.38
N SER A 379 -2.40 10.11 14.33
CA SER A 379 -3.37 10.70 13.40
C SER A 379 -4.18 9.61 12.68
N TYR A 380 -3.51 8.55 12.24
CA TYR A 380 -4.17 7.38 11.66
C TYR A 380 -5.06 6.67 12.68
N VAL A 381 -4.57 6.44 13.91
CA VAL A 381 -5.36 5.83 14.99
C VAL A 381 -6.63 6.64 15.27
N LYS A 382 -6.51 7.97 15.41
CA LYS A 382 -7.66 8.86 15.67
C LYS A 382 -8.67 8.84 14.52
N LYS A 383 -8.18 8.83 13.26
CA LYS A 383 -9.05 8.70 12.09
C LYS A 383 -9.79 7.35 12.12
N ALA A 384 -9.06 6.26 12.39
CA ALA A 384 -9.63 4.92 12.45
C ALA A 384 -10.69 4.77 13.54
N ASP A 385 -10.41 5.28 14.74
CA ASP A 385 -11.34 5.28 15.86
C ASP A 385 -12.62 6.07 15.54
N LYS A 386 -12.50 7.24 14.91
CA LYS A 386 -13.67 8.02 14.46
C LYS A 386 -14.51 7.27 13.42
N VAL A 387 -13.89 6.63 12.43
CA VAL A 387 -14.60 5.92 11.36
C VAL A 387 -15.27 4.64 11.89
N MET A 388 -14.64 3.96 12.83
CA MET A 388 -15.16 2.72 13.42
C MET A 388 -16.01 2.95 14.68
N TYR A 389 -16.27 4.21 15.05
CA TYR A 389 -16.93 4.56 16.32
C TYR A 389 -18.27 3.85 16.48
N ASP A 390 -19.10 3.88 15.43
CA ASP A 390 -20.45 3.30 15.44
C ASP A 390 -20.40 1.76 15.52
N LEU A 391 -19.47 1.12 14.81
CA LEU A 391 -19.27 -0.34 14.90
C LEU A 391 -18.84 -0.78 16.29
N ASN A 392 -18.01 0.05 16.94
CA ASN A 392 -17.42 -0.25 18.23
C ASN A 392 -18.30 0.17 19.42
N ASN A 393 -19.28 1.06 19.21
CA ASN A 393 -19.96 1.79 20.28
C ASN A 393 -18.97 2.43 21.28
N GLY A 394 -17.91 3.06 20.75
CA GLY A 394 -16.94 3.79 21.55
C GLY A 394 -15.49 3.76 21.05
N ASN A 395 -14.62 4.45 21.79
CA ASN A 395 -13.24 4.74 21.39
C ASN A 395 -12.24 3.59 21.67
N TYR A 396 -12.55 2.36 21.24
CA TYR A 396 -11.74 1.18 21.54
C TYR A 396 -10.37 1.19 20.83
N ILE A 397 -10.31 1.70 19.59
CA ILE A 397 -9.05 1.80 18.84
C ILE A 397 -8.11 2.80 19.51
N GLN A 398 -8.63 3.97 19.92
CA GLN A 398 -7.83 4.97 20.61
C GLN A 398 -7.34 4.45 21.97
N LYS A 399 -8.16 3.68 22.70
CA LYS A 399 -7.76 3.05 23.98
C LYS A 399 -6.53 2.14 23.85
N GLN A 400 -6.26 1.54 22.68
CA GLN A 400 -5.04 0.76 22.44
C GLN A 400 -3.75 1.58 22.61
N THR A 401 -3.82 2.91 22.47
CA THR A 401 -2.64 3.79 22.52
C THR A 401 -2.28 4.31 23.92
N LYS A 402 -3.06 3.98 24.96
CA LYS A 402 -2.88 4.52 26.33
C LYS A 402 -1.45 4.36 26.87
N LYS A 403 -0.81 3.21 26.63
CA LYS A 403 0.55 2.93 27.13
C LYS A 403 1.66 3.63 26.32
N MET A 404 1.34 4.19 25.15
CA MET A 404 2.37 4.75 24.25
C MET A 404 3.06 5.98 24.82
N TRP A 405 2.33 6.84 25.52
CA TRP A 405 2.89 8.03 26.15
C TRP A 405 3.88 7.67 27.28
N GLY A 406 3.47 6.79 28.19
CA GLY A 406 4.36 6.30 29.25
C GLY A 406 5.61 5.63 28.69
N ASN A 407 5.47 4.79 27.65
CA ASN A 407 6.62 4.15 27.02
C ASN A 407 7.55 5.15 26.31
N PHE A 408 7.01 6.21 25.70
CA PHE A 408 7.82 7.29 25.13
C PHE A 408 8.67 7.99 26.19
N HIS A 409 8.08 8.31 27.34
CA HIS A 409 8.80 8.94 28.45
C HIS A 409 9.86 8.03 29.07
N LYS A 410 9.58 6.74 29.22
CA LYS A 410 10.60 5.76 29.64
C LYS A 410 11.80 5.78 28.69
N LEU A 411 11.58 5.79 27.37
CA LEU A 411 12.67 5.90 26.40
C LEU A 411 13.36 7.26 26.45
N MET A 412 12.63 8.35 26.69
CA MET A 412 13.22 9.68 26.86
C MET A 412 14.20 9.69 28.03
N GLU A 413 13.84 9.10 29.16
CA GLU A 413 14.71 9.02 30.34
C GLU A 413 15.95 8.15 30.09
N ILE A 414 15.81 7.03 29.37
CA ILE A 414 16.93 6.13 29.07
C ILE A 414 17.96 6.76 28.12
N TYR A 415 17.51 7.60 27.16
CA TYR A 415 18.35 8.06 26.04
C TYR A 415 18.64 9.57 26.02
N LYS A 416 18.13 10.35 27.00
CA LYS A 416 18.22 11.83 27.01
C LYS A 416 19.64 12.37 27.05
#